data_AF-A0A1J4XT46-F1
#
_entry.id   AF-A0A1J4XT46-F1
#
_cell.length_a   1.000
_cell.length_b   1.000
_cell.length_c   1.000
_cell.angle_alpha   90.00
_cell.angle_beta   90.00
_cell.angle_gamma   90.00
#
_symmetry.space_group_name_H-M   'P 1'
#
loop_
_entity.id
_entity.type
_entity.pdbx_description
1 polymer ?
#
loop_
_entity_poly.entity_id
_entity_poly.type
_entity_poly.pdbx_seq_one_letter_code
_entity_poly.pdbx_strand_id
1 'polypeptide(L)'
;MIGAINIATSLGPPFESGVIVLDTEIDNIKEQNIIIVGGPCVNTVAAEIMDYPAKCDQDFEPGKAKIKLFDTGSNVALLVAGYSVYDTTMACRILANYGDYGLAGSELEVAGSVLDDFIIKNVE
;
A
#
# COMPACT_ATOMS: atom_id res chain seq x y z
N MET A 1 11.78 -1.58 3.17
CA MET A 1 11.12 -2.81 3.66
C MET A 1 10.61 -2.76 5.10
N ILE A 2 10.85 -1.69 5.89
CA ILE A 2 10.28 -1.58 7.26
C ILE A 2 8.74 -1.48 7.24
N GLY A 3 8.16 -0.79 6.25
CA GLY A 3 6.71 -0.60 6.15
C GLY A 3 5.91 -1.91 6.03
N ALA A 4 6.35 -2.86 5.20
CA ALA A 4 5.67 -4.15 5.03
C ALA A 4 5.66 -4.99 6.31
N ILE A 5 6.75 -4.95 7.09
CA ILE A 5 6.86 -5.65 8.37
C ILE A 5 5.90 -5.04 9.41
N ASN A 6 5.78 -3.72 9.46
CA ASN A 6 4.85 -3.05 10.38
C ASN A 6 3.39 -3.46 10.12
N ILE A 7 3.00 -3.55 8.84
CA ILE A 7 1.66 -4.01 8.47
C ILE A 7 1.48 -5.49 8.87
N ALA A 8 2.40 -6.37 8.46
CA ALA A 8 2.29 -7.80 8.75
C ALA A 8 2.20 -8.11 10.26
N THR A 9 2.96 -7.39 11.08
CA THR A 9 2.92 -7.55 12.55
C THR A 9 1.65 -6.98 13.18
N SER A 10 1.05 -5.94 12.61
CA SER A 10 -0.18 -5.33 13.14
C SER A 10 -1.45 -6.16 12.94
N LEU A 11 -1.50 -7.01 11.91
CA LEU A 11 -2.68 -7.81 11.58
C LEU A 11 -2.86 -9.04 12.47
N GLY A 12 -1.88 -9.35 13.32
CA GLY A 12 -1.92 -10.47 14.26
C GLY A 12 -1.91 -11.86 13.60
N PRO A 13 -1.95 -12.94 14.39
CA PRO A 13 -2.14 -14.30 13.86
C PRO A 13 -3.50 -14.41 13.15
N PRO A 14 -3.58 -15.07 11.98
CA PRO A 14 -2.76 -16.21 11.55
C PRO A 14 -1.80 -15.88 10.39
N PHE A 15 -1.16 -14.71 10.39
CA PHE A 15 -0.04 -14.50 9.46
C PHE A 15 1.19 -15.23 9.99
N GLU A 16 1.40 -16.47 9.55
CA GLU A 16 2.67 -17.18 9.79
C GLU A 16 3.81 -16.34 9.22
N SER A 17 4.91 -16.26 9.99
CA SER A 17 6.15 -15.64 9.57
C SER A 17 6.68 -16.30 8.29
N GLY A 18 6.34 -15.72 7.13
CA GLY A 18 6.66 -16.29 5.81
C GLY A 18 5.89 -15.69 4.61
N VAL A 19 4.92 -14.80 4.83
CA VAL A 19 4.04 -14.25 3.76
C VAL A 19 4.54 -12.92 3.17
N ILE A 20 5.69 -12.41 3.62
CA ILE A 20 6.34 -11.27 2.95
C ILE A 20 7.26 -11.84 1.88
N VAL A 21 6.81 -11.76 0.64
CA VAL A 21 7.54 -12.22 -0.54
C VAL A 21 7.86 -11.03 -1.44
N LEU A 22 8.84 -11.21 -2.33
CA LEU A 22 9.13 -10.24 -3.38
C LEU A 22 8.04 -10.27 -4.45
N ASP A 23 7.91 -9.18 -5.18
CA ASP A 23 7.03 -9.08 -6.35
C ASP A 23 7.35 -10.16 -7.40
N THR A 24 8.62 -10.54 -7.55
CA THR A 24 9.07 -11.62 -8.45
C THR A 24 8.71 -13.02 -7.98
N GLU A 25 8.21 -13.19 -6.75
CA GLU A 25 7.78 -14.47 -6.19
C GLU A 25 6.25 -14.65 -6.25
N ILE A 26 5.53 -13.65 -6.79
CA ILE A 26 4.08 -13.71 -7.00
C ILE A 26 3.81 -14.05 -8.47
N ASP A 27 3.29 -15.25 -8.71
CA ASP A 27 2.91 -15.69 -10.06
C ASP A 27 1.54 -15.14 -10.50
N ASN A 28 0.58 -14.99 -9.57
CA ASN A 28 -0.77 -14.55 -9.87
C ASN A 28 -1.40 -13.73 -8.73
N ILE A 29 -1.65 -12.46 -9.00
CA ILE A 29 -2.23 -11.50 -8.04
C ILE A 29 -3.70 -11.76 -7.71
N LYS A 30 -4.39 -12.61 -8.48
CA LYS A 30 -5.83 -12.85 -8.36
C LYS A 30 -6.19 -14.04 -7.47
N GLU A 31 -5.22 -14.84 -7.03
CA GLU A 31 -5.47 -16.09 -6.31
C GLU A 31 -5.64 -15.90 -4.79
N GLN A 32 -5.19 -14.76 -4.27
CA GLN A 32 -5.17 -14.50 -2.84
C GLN A 32 -5.38 -13.01 -2.54
N ASN A 33 -5.79 -12.71 -1.31
CA ASN A 33 -5.81 -11.34 -0.81
C ASN A 33 -4.38 -10.89 -0.53
N ILE A 34 -3.97 -9.76 -1.12
CA ILE A 34 -2.58 -9.28 -1.03
C ILE A 34 -2.51 -7.83 -0.59
N ILE A 35 -1.45 -7.49 0.13
CA ILE A 35 -1.08 -6.10 0.40
C ILE A 35 0.21 -5.84 -0.36
N ILE A 36 0.14 -4.93 -1.33
CA ILE A 36 1.23 -4.57 -2.22
C ILE A 36 1.88 -3.32 -1.65
N VAL A 37 3.12 -3.43 -1.20
CA VAL A 37 3.86 -2.30 -0.62
C VAL A 37 4.93 -1.83 -1.60
N GLY A 38 4.83 -0.57 -2.01
CA GLY A 38 5.75 0.06 -2.95
C GLY A 38 5.07 0.51 -4.24
N GLY A 39 5.62 1.57 -4.83
CA GLY A 39 5.11 2.12 -6.08
C GLY A 39 5.44 1.25 -7.30
N PRO A 40 4.72 1.44 -8.41
CA PRO A 40 4.85 0.66 -9.65
C PRO A 40 6.21 0.84 -10.33
N CYS A 41 7.00 1.85 -9.96
CA CYS A 41 8.37 2.02 -10.47
C CYS A 41 9.34 0.94 -10.01
N VAL A 42 9.06 0.30 -8.88
CA VAL A 42 9.97 -0.65 -8.21
C VAL A 42 9.29 -1.94 -7.78
N ASN A 43 8.01 -2.10 -8.10
CA ASN A 43 7.21 -3.28 -7.77
C ASN A 43 6.37 -3.66 -9.01
N THR A 44 6.68 -4.79 -9.63
CA THR A 44 6.01 -5.24 -10.87
C THR A 44 4.55 -5.57 -10.65
N VAL A 45 4.20 -6.11 -9.49
CA VAL A 45 2.81 -6.41 -9.09
C VAL A 45 2.00 -5.12 -8.93
N ALA A 46 2.60 -4.06 -8.38
CA ALA A 46 1.97 -2.73 -8.34
C ALA A 46 1.78 -2.14 -9.74
N ALA A 47 2.74 -2.34 -10.66
CA ALA A 47 2.60 -1.89 -12.04
C ALA A 47 1.49 -2.63 -12.79
N GLU A 48 1.38 -3.95 -12.60
CA GLU A 48 0.35 -4.79 -13.20
C GLU A 48 -1.05 -4.37 -12.74
N ILE A 49 -1.26 -4.18 -11.42
CA ILE A 49 -2.60 -3.90 -10.90
C ILE A 49 -3.11 -2.50 -11.22
N MET A 50 -2.20 -1.55 -11.40
CA MET A 50 -2.53 -0.17 -11.75
C MET A 50 -2.64 0.05 -13.25
N ASP A 51 -2.45 -0.99 -14.08
CA ASP A 51 -2.44 -0.93 -15.55
C ASP A 51 -1.54 0.22 -16.06
N TYR A 52 -0.38 0.42 -15.40
CA TYR A 52 0.42 1.62 -15.61
C TYR A 52 1.17 1.59 -16.95
N PRO A 53 1.02 2.62 -17.80
CA PRO A 53 1.95 2.87 -18.90
C PRO A 53 3.30 3.43 -18.38
N ALA A 54 4.28 3.62 -19.28
CA ALA A 54 5.70 3.87 -19.02
C ALA A 54 6.11 4.95 -17.98
N LYS A 55 5.19 5.77 -17.45
CA LYS A 55 5.43 6.73 -16.36
C LYS A 55 4.82 6.24 -15.05
N CYS A 56 5.62 5.51 -14.30
CA CYS A 56 5.23 4.87 -13.04
C CYS A 56 5.05 5.85 -11.85
N ASP A 57 5.34 7.14 -12.03
CA ASP A 57 5.24 8.19 -11.02
C ASP A 57 4.06 9.15 -11.24
N GLN A 58 3.28 8.97 -12.31
CA GLN A 58 2.33 9.98 -12.78
C GLN A 58 1.24 10.33 -11.76
N ASP A 59 0.79 9.38 -10.93
CA ASP A 59 -0.24 9.64 -9.91
C ASP A 59 0.33 9.72 -8.49
N PHE A 60 1.65 9.92 -8.35
CA PHE A 60 2.30 10.12 -7.06
C PHE A 60 2.87 11.55 -6.97
N GLU A 61 2.37 12.30 -5.99
CA GLU A 61 2.87 13.65 -5.71
C GLU A 61 3.84 13.63 -4.52
N PRO A 62 4.90 14.47 -4.52
CA PRO A 62 5.81 14.58 -3.39
C PRO A 62 5.10 14.88 -2.07
N GLY A 63 5.45 14.15 -1.01
CA GLY A 63 4.84 14.31 0.32
C GLY A 63 3.49 13.60 0.49
N LYS A 64 3.09 12.81 -0.51
CA LYS A 64 1.84 12.06 -0.49
C LYS A 64 2.05 10.58 -0.71
N ALA A 65 1.13 9.80 -0.14
CA ALA A 65 1.00 8.38 -0.36
C ALA A 65 -0.45 8.00 -0.57
N LYS A 66 -0.66 6.88 -1.25
CA LYS A 66 -1.95 6.32 -1.59
C LYS A 66 -2.08 4.95 -0.93
N ILE A 67 -3.24 4.72 -0.34
CA ILE A 67 -3.71 3.40 0.05
C ILE A 67 -4.95 3.12 -0.78
N LYS A 68 -4.89 2.14 -1.68
CA LYS A 68 -5.95 1.89 -2.65
C LYS A 68 -6.31 0.42 -2.71
N LEU A 69 -7.59 0.14 -2.59
CA LEU A 69 -8.17 -1.19 -2.73
C LEU A 69 -8.52 -1.44 -4.19
N PHE A 70 -8.02 -2.55 -4.73
CA PHE A 70 -8.31 -3.05 -6.06
C PHE A 70 -9.06 -4.37 -5.94
N ASP A 71 -10.11 -4.52 -6.73
CA ASP A 71 -10.83 -5.77 -6.89
C ASP A 71 -10.11 -6.62 -7.95
N THR A 72 -9.66 -7.81 -7.57
CA THR A 72 -9.00 -8.76 -8.48
C THR A 72 -9.94 -9.90 -8.89
N GLY A 73 -11.24 -9.77 -8.62
CA GLY A 73 -12.31 -10.69 -8.98
C GLY A 73 -12.94 -11.34 -7.75
N SER A 74 -12.34 -12.43 -7.26
CA SER A 74 -12.77 -13.11 -6.02
C SER A 74 -11.93 -12.72 -4.80
N ASN A 75 -10.91 -11.91 -5.00
CA ASN A 75 -9.96 -11.47 -3.99
C ASN A 75 -9.77 -9.96 -4.09
N VAL A 76 -9.12 -9.39 -3.07
CA VAL A 76 -8.77 -7.97 -3.03
C VAL A 76 -7.27 -7.78 -2.93
N ALA A 77 -6.79 -6.72 -3.57
CA ALA A 77 -5.41 -6.28 -3.47
C ALA A 77 -5.36 -4.86 -2.94
N LEU A 78 -4.62 -4.65 -1.85
CA LEU A 78 -4.47 -3.35 -1.22
C LEU A 78 -3.09 -2.79 -1.57
N LEU A 79 -3.05 -1.78 -2.42
CA LEU A 79 -1.83 -1.05 -2.74
C LEU A 79 -1.52 -0.03 -1.64
N VAL A 80 -0.26 0.02 -1.22
CA VAL A 80 0.31 1.04 -0.33
C VAL A 80 1.57 1.59 -0.98
N ALA A 81 1.47 2.78 -1.56
CA ALA A 81 2.55 3.39 -2.32
C ALA A 81 2.62 4.89 -2.07
N GLY A 82 3.82 5.44 -1.89
CA GLY A 82 4.05 6.87 -1.83
C GLY A 82 5.11 7.30 -2.84
N TYR A 83 5.18 8.61 -3.08
CA TYR A 83 6.16 9.19 -3.99
C TYR A 83 7.60 8.84 -3.58
N SER A 84 7.90 8.92 -2.29
CA SER A 84 9.18 8.53 -1.72
C SER A 84 9.08 7.34 -0.76
N VAL A 85 10.24 6.82 -0.37
CA VAL A 85 10.35 5.80 0.70
C VAL A 85 9.75 6.30 2.01
N TYR A 86 9.90 7.59 2.31
CA TYR A 86 9.34 8.20 3.51
C TYR A 86 7.81 8.21 3.46
N ASP A 87 7.24 8.63 2.34
CA ASP A 87 5.78 8.67 2.13
C ASP A 87 5.16 7.27 2.21
N THR A 88 5.81 6.30 1.56
CA THR A 88 5.38 4.89 1.62
C THR A 88 5.42 4.36 3.05
N THR A 89 6.49 4.69 3.81
CA THR A 89 6.63 4.25 5.21
C THR A 89 5.57 4.88 6.10
N MET A 90 5.22 6.14 5.87
CA MET A 90 4.15 6.84 6.57
C MET A 90 2.79 6.16 6.33
N ALA A 91 2.43 5.90 5.06
CA ALA A 91 1.19 5.18 4.76
C ALA A 91 1.16 3.78 5.38
N CYS A 92 2.29 3.05 5.37
CA CYS A 92 2.37 1.76 6.04
C CYS A 92 2.12 1.85 7.55
N ARG A 93 2.58 2.92 8.21
CA ARG A 93 2.32 3.14 9.65
C ARG A 93 0.85 3.42 9.93
N ILE A 94 0.20 4.22 9.09
CA ILE A 94 -1.24 4.49 9.23
C ILE A 94 -2.04 3.22 9.00
N LEU A 95 -1.71 2.45 7.96
CA LEU A 95 -2.37 1.18 7.70
C LEU A 95 -2.14 0.17 8.84
N ALA A 96 -0.92 0.11 9.40
CA ALA A 96 -0.64 -0.76 10.54
C ALA A 96 -1.43 -0.36 11.81
N ASN A 97 -1.87 0.88 11.92
CA ASN A 97 -2.70 1.37 13.03
C ASN A 97 -4.09 1.76 12.54
N TYR A 98 -4.64 1.04 11.55
CA TYR A 98 -5.91 1.38 10.90
C TYR A 98 -7.07 1.60 11.88
N GLY A 99 -7.05 0.93 13.05
CA GLY A 99 -8.04 1.08 14.11
C GLY A 99 -8.08 2.47 14.76
N ASP A 100 -6.95 3.18 14.77
CA ASP A 100 -6.85 4.52 15.36
C ASP A 100 -7.32 5.61 14.39
N TYR A 101 -7.34 5.31 13.09
CA TYR A 101 -7.58 6.29 12.02
C TYR A 101 -8.94 6.16 11.33
N GLY A 102 -9.72 5.11 11.62
CA GLY A 102 -11.06 4.95 11.06
C GLY A 102 -11.09 4.93 9.52
N LEU A 103 -10.12 4.25 8.91
CA LEU A 103 -9.95 4.20 7.46
C LEU A 103 -11.21 3.66 6.77
N ALA A 104 -11.69 4.35 5.74
CA ALA A 104 -12.90 3.99 5.01
C ALA A 104 -12.80 4.33 3.52
N GLY A 105 -13.57 3.62 2.70
CA GLY A 105 -13.58 3.77 1.24
C GLY A 105 -12.58 2.87 0.53
N SER A 106 -12.50 3.01 -0.80
CA SER A 106 -11.62 2.23 -1.67
C SER A 106 -10.31 2.93 -2.00
N GLU A 107 -10.19 4.24 -1.76
CA GLU A 107 -8.97 5.00 -2.00
C GLU A 107 -8.78 6.08 -0.92
N LEU A 108 -7.55 6.15 -0.41
CA LEU A 108 -7.13 7.09 0.62
C LEU A 108 -5.85 7.78 0.17
N GLU A 109 -5.84 9.10 0.29
CA GLU A 109 -4.63 9.91 0.18
C GLU A 109 -4.14 10.26 1.59
N VAL A 110 -2.89 9.91 1.85
CA VAL A 110 -2.16 10.23 3.07
C VAL A 110 -1.16 11.33 2.74
N ALA A 111 -1.28 12.47 3.40
CA ALA A 111 -0.33 13.57 3.31
C ALA A 111 0.08 14.04 4.70
N GLY A 112 1.32 14.48 4.87
CA GLY A 112 1.79 15.02 6.14
C GLY A 112 3.30 15.00 6.30
N SER A 113 3.75 15.44 7.47
CA SER A 113 5.15 15.35 7.89
C SER A 113 5.26 14.47 9.12
N VAL A 114 6.39 13.79 9.31
CA VAL A 114 6.60 12.85 10.44
C VAL A 114 6.55 13.56 11.81
N LEU A 115 6.45 14.88 11.85
CA LEU A 115 6.59 15.70 13.06
C LEU A 115 5.33 16.50 13.46
N ASP A 116 4.45 16.88 12.54
CA ASP A 116 3.22 17.63 12.87
C ASP A 116 2.08 17.20 11.91
N ASP A 117 1.02 16.64 12.50
CA ASP A 117 -0.31 16.32 11.94
C ASP A 117 -0.40 15.57 10.60
N PHE A 118 -0.89 14.32 10.64
CA PHE A 118 -1.27 13.57 9.45
C PHE A 118 -2.65 14.01 8.93
N ILE A 119 -2.75 14.25 7.63
CA ILE A 119 -4.00 14.52 6.94
C ILE A 119 -4.36 13.28 6.13
N ILE A 120 -5.49 12.65 6.49
CA ILE A 120 -6.07 11.52 5.77
C ILE A 120 -7.30 12.03 5.04
N LYS A 121 -7.35 11.84 3.72
CA LYS A 121 -8.50 12.20 2.88
C LYS A 121 -9.00 10.97 2.14
N ASN A 122 -10.31 10.73 2.21
CA ASN A 122 -10.98 9.77 1.34
C ASN A 122 -11.07 10.37 -0.06
N VAL A 123 -10.74 9.57 -1.07
CA VAL A 123 -10.90 9.94 -2.47
C VAL A 123 -12.09 9.16 -3.00
N GLU A 124 -13.13 9.86 -3.46
CA GLU A 124 -14.32 9.30 -4.11
C GLU A 124 -14.08 9.01 -5.60
#